data_AF-A0A2E8B185-F1
#
_entry.id   AF-A0A2E8B185-F1
#
_cell.length_a   1.000
_cell.length_b   1.000
_cell.length_c   1.000
_cell.angle_alpha   90.00
_cell.angle_beta   90.00
_cell.angle_gamma   90.00
#
_symmetry.space_group_name_H-M   'P 1'
#
loop_
_entity.id
_entity.type
_entity.pdbx_description
1 polymer ?
#
loop_
_entity_poly.entity_id
_entity_poly.type
_entity_poly.pdbx_seq_one_letter_code
_entity_poly.pdbx_strand_id
1 'polypeptide(L)'
;MSEPQRKKMAIITTFWDWRSHANHMGERFLNGYPHDGKWHRPEIDVVSAYVDQRPESDLSGNKADLHGFTIYPTIAEALRRGSDKLAVDAVLLIGEHGDYPDNEKGQKLYPRYEFFEQIVDVFRKDGRALPVFNDKHLSYSFTKAKRMVEASRELKFPFLAGSSLPVTFRIPPVELPLNCQIEDALMVGIGGSDAMDFHALEAMQCMVERRRGGETGVKAVQLIEGDQVWQAGRDGRWSRRLLEGALARSDSRSGIGLTDGRPQDLAHSGELEELVENPAAYFIEYNDGFRATLLMLNG
;
A
#
# COMPACT_ATOMS: atom_id res chain seq x y z
N MET A 1 23.48 -6.83 -33.76
CA MET A 1 23.16 -7.51 -32.49
C MET A 1 21.65 -7.44 -32.34
N SER A 2 20.95 -8.57 -32.17
CA SER A 2 19.51 -8.55 -31.91
C SER A 2 19.25 -7.79 -30.61
N GLU A 3 18.23 -6.94 -30.60
CA GLU A 3 17.79 -6.25 -29.39
C GLU A 3 17.48 -7.28 -28.30
N PRO A 4 17.89 -7.07 -27.03
CA PRO A 4 17.62 -8.01 -25.95
C PRO A 4 16.12 -8.28 -25.84
N GLN A 5 15.75 -9.55 -25.70
CA GLN A 5 14.34 -9.91 -25.54
C GLN A 5 13.78 -9.26 -24.25
N ARG A 6 12.79 -8.38 -24.41
CA ARG A 6 12.10 -7.72 -23.31
C ARG A 6 11.38 -8.74 -22.42
N LYS A 7 11.36 -8.47 -21.12
CA LYS A 7 10.66 -9.30 -20.14
C LYS A 7 9.15 -9.22 -20.34
N LYS A 8 8.42 -10.25 -19.90
CA LYS A 8 6.97 -10.34 -20.03
C LYS A 8 6.28 -10.32 -18.68
N MET A 9 5.23 -9.54 -18.53
CA MET A 9 4.43 -9.45 -17.30
C MET A 9 2.97 -9.81 -17.55
N ALA A 10 2.38 -10.52 -16.60
CA ALA A 10 0.93 -10.65 -16.48
C ALA A 10 0.40 -9.69 -15.41
N ILE A 11 -0.71 -9.01 -15.70
CA ILE A 11 -1.47 -8.23 -14.71
C ILE A 11 -2.66 -9.07 -14.23
N ILE A 12 -2.74 -9.31 -12.94
CA ILE A 12 -3.85 -10.03 -12.30
C ILE A 12 -4.59 -9.02 -11.43
N THR A 13 -5.80 -8.63 -11.83
CA THR A 13 -6.56 -7.58 -11.12
C THR A 13 -8.01 -7.96 -10.87
N THR A 14 -8.59 -7.40 -9.81
CA THR A 14 -10.02 -7.52 -9.52
C THR A 14 -10.86 -6.63 -10.43
N PHE A 15 -10.35 -5.45 -10.77
CA PHE A 15 -11.12 -4.38 -11.39
C PHE A 15 -10.22 -3.43 -12.20
N TRP A 16 -10.72 -2.85 -13.29
CA TRP A 16 -9.94 -1.94 -14.14
C TRP A 16 -10.76 -0.80 -14.76
N ASP A 17 -11.07 0.24 -13.99
CA ASP A 17 -11.58 1.53 -14.50
C ASP A 17 -10.50 2.63 -14.47
N TRP A 18 -10.88 3.87 -14.77
CA TRP A 18 -9.94 5.00 -14.79
C TRP A 18 -9.39 5.42 -13.40
N ARG A 19 -10.10 5.14 -12.30
CA ARG A 19 -9.66 5.43 -10.92
C ARG A 19 -8.95 4.24 -10.27
N SER A 20 -8.94 3.09 -10.94
CA SER A 20 -8.47 1.85 -10.36
C SER A 20 -6.97 1.84 -10.15
N HIS A 21 -6.53 1.08 -9.15
CA HIS A 21 -5.11 0.76 -8.97
C HIS A 21 -4.52 0.08 -10.22
N ALA A 22 -5.30 -0.76 -10.92
CA ALA A 22 -4.90 -1.35 -12.18
C ALA A 22 -4.58 -0.32 -13.25
N ASN A 23 -5.37 0.75 -13.35
CA ASN A 23 -5.05 1.87 -14.23
C ASN A 23 -3.85 2.67 -13.70
N HIS A 24 -3.80 3.00 -12.42
CA HIS A 24 -2.69 3.76 -11.86
C HIS A 24 -1.34 3.04 -11.99
N MET A 25 -1.27 1.73 -11.86
CA MET A 25 -0.01 0.98 -11.98
C MET A 25 0.22 0.46 -13.41
N GLY A 26 -0.79 -0.16 -14.02
CA GLY A 26 -0.70 -0.77 -15.34
C GLY A 26 -0.29 0.23 -16.43
N GLU A 27 -0.82 1.46 -16.39
CA GLU A 27 -0.49 2.50 -17.36
C GLU A 27 1.00 2.86 -17.38
N ARG A 28 1.72 2.72 -16.25
CA ARG A 28 3.16 3.01 -16.18
C ARG A 28 3.98 2.00 -16.99
N PHE A 29 3.49 0.77 -17.10
CA PHE A 29 4.09 -0.28 -17.93
C PHE A 29 3.62 -0.21 -19.39
N LEU A 30 2.38 0.21 -19.63
CA LEU A 30 1.81 0.31 -20.99
C LEU A 30 2.34 1.53 -21.75
N ASN A 31 2.35 2.69 -21.10
CA ASN A 31 2.67 3.99 -21.70
C ASN A 31 4.07 4.50 -21.31
N GLY A 32 4.54 4.15 -20.11
CA GLY A 32 5.70 4.80 -19.50
C GLY A 32 5.30 5.97 -18.59
N TYR A 33 6.29 6.64 -18.01
CA TYR A 33 6.09 7.76 -17.08
C TYR A 33 7.32 8.67 -17.04
N PRO A 34 7.18 9.94 -16.62
CA PRO A 34 8.34 10.81 -16.42
C PRO A 34 9.17 10.33 -15.22
N HIS A 35 10.48 10.20 -15.43
CA HIS A 35 11.47 9.86 -14.40
C HIS A 35 12.78 10.61 -14.70
N ASP A 36 13.33 11.32 -13.71
CA ASP A 36 14.55 12.13 -13.85
C ASP A 36 14.56 13.04 -15.09
N GLY A 37 13.42 13.71 -15.34
CA GLY A 37 13.26 14.64 -16.46
C GLY A 37 13.17 13.98 -17.85
N LYS A 38 13.09 12.65 -17.94
CA LYS A 38 12.96 11.91 -19.21
C LYS A 38 11.74 11.01 -19.19
N TRP A 39 11.21 10.68 -20.37
CA TRP A 39 10.19 9.63 -20.48
C TRP A 39 10.85 8.28 -20.26
N HIS A 40 10.42 7.57 -19.23
CA HIS A 40 10.89 6.24 -18.88
C HIS A 40 9.84 5.21 -19.31
N ARG A 41 10.26 4.25 -20.13
CA ARG A 41 9.50 3.06 -20.47
C ARG A 41 10.17 1.85 -19.81
N PRO A 42 9.51 1.18 -18.85
CA PRO A 42 10.09 0.00 -18.21
C PRO A 42 10.54 -1.06 -19.23
N GLU A 43 11.61 -1.81 -18.92
CA GLU A 43 12.15 -2.89 -19.79
C GLU A 43 11.36 -4.21 -19.70
N ILE A 44 10.05 -4.10 -19.50
CA ILE A 44 9.11 -5.21 -19.37
C ILE A 44 7.81 -4.85 -20.10
N ASP A 45 7.23 -5.81 -20.81
CA ASP A 45 5.99 -5.65 -21.55
C ASP A 45 4.84 -6.37 -20.84
N VAL A 46 3.69 -5.70 -20.73
CA VAL A 46 2.44 -6.35 -20.35
C VAL A 46 1.99 -7.18 -21.55
N VAL A 47 1.88 -8.50 -21.38
CA VAL A 47 1.53 -9.42 -22.48
C VAL A 47 0.25 -10.20 -22.24
N SER A 48 -0.27 -10.16 -21.01
CA SER A 48 -1.52 -10.78 -20.63
C SER A 48 -2.12 -10.13 -19.39
N ALA A 49 -3.43 -10.30 -19.23
CA ALA A 49 -4.12 -9.91 -18.01
C ALA A 49 -5.22 -10.91 -17.62
N TYR A 50 -5.58 -10.91 -16.35
CA TYR A 50 -6.85 -11.43 -15.83
C TYR A 50 -7.55 -10.29 -15.10
N VAL A 51 -8.86 -10.14 -15.34
CA VAL A 51 -9.71 -9.12 -14.74
C VAL A 51 -10.98 -9.81 -14.27
N ASP A 52 -11.17 -9.88 -12.95
CA ASP A 52 -12.27 -10.60 -12.30
C ASP A 52 -13.64 -9.97 -12.59
N GLN A 53 -13.76 -8.66 -12.34
CA GLN A 53 -15.01 -7.91 -12.50
C GLN A 53 -14.86 -6.89 -13.63
N ARG A 54 -15.77 -6.96 -14.62
CA ARG A 54 -15.80 -6.06 -15.78
C ARG A 54 -17.17 -5.37 -15.89
N PRO A 55 -17.42 -4.29 -15.13
CA PRO A 55 -18.64 -3.51 -15.30
C PRO A 55 -18.62 -2.71 -16.61
N GLU A 56 -19.66 -1.94 -16.88
CA GLU A 56 -19.74 -1.04 -18.05
C GLU A 56 -18.56 -0.06 -18.14
N SER A 57 -18.01 0.38 -17.00
CA SER A 57 -16.86 1.28 -16.93
C SER A 57 -15.49 0.60 -17.10
N ASP A 58 -15.46 -0.70 -17.39
CA ASP A 58 -14.22 -1.45 -17.59
C ASP A 58 -13.43 -0.89 -18.79
N LEU A 59 -12.16 -0.62 -18.56
CA LEU A 59 -11.22 -0.14 -19.58
C LEU A 59 -10.33 -1.26 -20.10
N SER A 60 -10.33 -2.44 -19.48
CA SER A 60 -9.34 -3.48 -19.75
C SER A 60 -9.32 -3.91 -21.21
N GLY A 61 -10.48 -4.11 -21.84
CA GLY A 61 -10.60 -4.51 -23.25
C GLY A 61 -9.98 -3.48 -24.20
N ASN A 62 -10.34 -2.20 -24.04
CA ASN A 62 -9.77 -1.12 -24.86
C ASN A 62 -8.25 -1.00 -24.69
N LYS A 63 -7.74 -1.22 -23.47
CA LYS A 63 -6.29 -1.21 -23.20
C LYS A 63 -5.59 -2.39 -23.84
N ALA A 64 -6.20 -3.58 -23.79
CA ALA A 64 -5.71 -4.79 -24.41
C ALA A 64 -5.55 -4.62 -25.92
N ASP A 65 -6.56 -4.06 -26.59
CA ASP A 65 -6.53 -3.78 -28.02
C ASP A 65 -5.48 -2.72 -28.40
N LEU A 66 -5.40 -1.63 -27.63
CA LEU A 66 -4.46 -0.54 -27.89
C LEU A 66 -2.99 -0.95 -27.72
N HIS A 67 -2.71 -1.81 -26.74
CA HIS A 67 -1.33 -2.18 -26.37
C HIS A 67 -0.92 -3.59 -26.79
N GLY A 68 -1.83 -4.39 -27.37
CA GLY A 68 -1.53 -5.70 -27.93
C GLY A 68 -1.30 -6.80 -26.89
N PHE A 69 -2.03 -6.79 -25.77
CA PHE A 69 -2.04 -7.88 -24.79
C PHE A 69 -3.39 -8.61 -24.76
N THR A 70 -3.43 -9.83 -24.21
CA THR A 70 -4.66 -10.64 -24.18
C THR A 70 -5.20 -10.75 -22.77
N ILE A 71 -6.51 -10.56 -22.60
CA ILE A 71 -7.18 -10.81 -21.33
C ILE A 71 -7.73 -12.22 -21.32
N TYR A 72 -7.28 -13.04 -20.37
CA TYR A 72 -7.67 -14.44 -20.23
C TYR A 72 -8.78 -14.61 -19.18
N PRO A 73 -9.58 -15.68 -19.28
CA PRO A 73 -10.68 -15.92 -18.35
C PRO A 73 -10.21 -16.51 -17.01
N THR A 74 -8.99 -17.03 -16.92
CA THR A 74 -8.41 -17.51 -15.67
C THR A 74 -6.99 -16.98 -15.44
N ILE A 75 -6.59 -16.91 -14.17
CA ILE A 75 -5.21 -16.55 -13.77
C ILE A 75 -4.20 -17.52 -14.39
N ALA A 76 -4.50 -18.83 -14.38
CA ALA A 76 -3.63 -19.83 -14.96
C ALA A 76 -3.39 -19.61 -16.47
N GLU A 77 -4.45 -19.31 -17.23
CA GLU A 77 -4.31 -18.99 -18.65
C GLU A 77 -3.60 -17.66 -18.89
N ALA A 78 -3.80 -16.65 -18.04
CA ALA A 78 -3.06 -15.39 -18.13
C ALA A 78 -1.55 -15.61 -17.95
N LEU A 79 -1.15 -16.46 -17.01
CA LEU A 79 0.26 -16.79 -16.75
C LEU A 79 0.88 -17.68 -17.84
N ARG A 80 0.10 -18.59 -18.43
CA ARG A 80 0.56 -19.51 -19.49
C ARG A 80 0.35 -19.01 -20.91
N ARG A 81 -0.41 -17.91 -21.07
CA ARG A 81 -0.78 -17.29 -22.35
C ARG A 81 -1.37 -18.27 -23.36
N GLY A 82 -2.25 -19.17 -22.90
CA GLY A 82 -2.88 -20.20 -23.73
C GLY A 82 -2.00 -21.42 -24.05
N SER A 83 -0.78 -21.49 -23.51
CA SER A 83 0.07 -22.69 -23.57
C SER A 83 -0.08 -23.58 -22.32
N ASP A 84 0.66 -24.68 -22.27
CA ASP A 84 0.70 -25.62 -21.15
C ASP A 84 1.74 -25.25 -20.08
N LYS A 85 2.55 -24.19 -20.30
CA LYS A 85 3.64 -23.76 -19.42
C LYS A 85 3.63 -22.25 -19.18
N LEU A 86 4.20 -21.83 -18.05
CA LEU A 86 4.46 -20.42 -17.76
C LEU A 86 5.13 -19.70 -18.95
N ALA A 87 4.49 -18.63 -19.41
CA ALA A 87 4.90 -17.87 -20.59
C ALA A 87 5.18 -16.38 -20.30
N VAL A 88 5.24 -16.03 -19.00
CA VAL A 88 5.60 -14.70 -18.48
C VAL A 88 6.81 -14.79 -17.54
N ASP A 89 7.40 -13.65 -17.24
CA ASP A 89 8.59 -13.50 -16.40
C ASP A 89 8.30 -12.84 -15.04
N ALA A 90 7.16 -12.16 -14.89
CA ALA A 90 6.74 -11.52 -13.64
C ALA A 90 5.21 -11.43 -13.54
N VAL A 91 4.71 -11.25 -12.31
CA VAL A 91 3.28 -11.06 -12.04
C VAL A 91 3.06 -9.77 -11.24
N LEU A 92 2.16 -8.93 -11.73
CA LEU A 92 1.64 -7.78 -11.01
C LEU A 92 0.22 -8.12 -10.51
N LEU A 93 0.09 -8.36 -9.21
CA LEU A 93 -1.15 -8.71 -8.54
C LEU A 93 -1.77 -7.47 -7.88
N ILE A 94 -2.97 -7.10 -8.32
CA ILE A 94 -3.70 -5.91 -7.87
C ILE A 94 -5.09 -6.33 -7.38
N GLY A 95 -5.18 -6.69 -6.11
CA GLY A 95 -6.44 -7.03 -5.45
C GLY A 95 -7.10 -5.82 -4.80
N GLU A 96 -7.51 -4.82 -5.57
CA GLU A 96 -8.07 -3.56 -5.04
C GLU A 96 -9.22 -3.05 -5.90
N HIS A 97 -10.24 -2.48 -5.26
CA HIS A 97 -11.54 -2.13 -5.86
C HIS A 97 -12.33 -3.35 -6.36
N GLY A 98 -13.53 -3.08 -6.89
CA GLY A 98 -14.54 -4.08 -7.19
C GLY A 98 -15.52 -4.28 -6.03
N ASP A 99 -16.58 -5.04 -6.31
CA ASP A 99 -17.61 -5.40 -5.34
C ASP A 99 -17.22 -6.70 -4.62
N TYR A 100 -16.78 -6.57 -3.37
CA TYR A 100 -16.42 -7.67 -2.48
C TYR A 100 -17.10 -7.44 -1.12
N PRO A 101 -17.37 -8.49 -0.34
CA PRO A 101 -18.00 -8.32 0.96
C PRO A 101 -17.08 -7.60 1.95
N ASP A 102 -17.69 -6.98 2.95
CA ASP A 102 -17.01 -6.44 4.12
C ASP A 102 -17.11 -7.44 5.28
N ASN A 103 -16.12 -7.46 6.18
CA ASN A 103 -16.20 -8.24 7.41
C ASN A 103 -16.70 -7.40 8.60
N GLU A 104 -16.82 -8.04 9.78
CA GLU A 104 -17.29 -7.39 11.02
C GLU A 104 -16.39 -6.23 11.49
N LYS A 105 -15.16 -6.14 10.99
CA LYS A 105 -14.21 -5.05 11.27
C LYS A 105 -14.26 -3.92 10.23
N GLY A 106 -15.17 -4.00 9.26
CA GLY A 106 -15.27 -3.04 8.16
C GLY A 106 -14.17 -3.16 7.11
N GLN A 107 -13.41 -4.25 7.10
CA GLN A 107 -12.39 -4.49 6.08
C GLN A 107 -13.03 -5.08 4.83
N LYS A 108 -12.68 -4.54 3.66
CA LYS A 108 -13.09 -5.10 2.38
C LYS A 108 -12.34 -6.40 2.12
N LEU A 109 -13.05 -7.49 1.87
CA LEU A 109 -12.46 -8.82 1.68
C LEU A 109 -11.92 -9.01 0.26
N TYR A 110 -10.98 -8.15 -0.14
CA TYR A 110 -10.32 -8.25 -1.43
C TYR A 110 -9.56 -9.57 -1.59
N PRO A 111 -9.66 -10.24 -2.75
CA PRO A 111 -9.18 -11.60 -2.97
C PRO A 111 -7.66 -11.69 -3.23
N ARG A 112 -6.85 -10.85 -2.56
CA ARG A 112 -5.38 -10.83 -2.74
C ARG A 112 -4.76 -12.21 -2.48
N TYR A 113 -5.16 -12.86 -1.39
CA TYR A 113 -4.69 -14.20 -1.03
C TYR A 113 -5.20 -15.26 -2.02
N GLU A 114 -6.46 -15.21 -2.39
CA GLU A 114 -7.10 -16.17 -3.28
C GLU A 114 -6.49 -16.14 -4.69
N PHE A 115 -6.18 -14.94 -5.20
CA PHE A 115 -5.49 -14.79 -6.48
C PHE A 115 -4.03 -15.21 -6.37
N PHE A 116 -3.36 -14.88 -5.27
CA PHE A 116 -1.99 -15.32 -5.00
C PHE A 116 -1.87 -16.85 -4.94
N GLU A 117 -2.78 -17.55 -4.27
CA GLU A 117 -2.78 -19.02 -4.21
C GLU A 117 -2.95 -19.63 -5.61
N GLN A 118 -3.79 -19.05 -6.47
CA GLN A 118 -3.90 -19.51 -7.86
C GLN A 118 -2.60 -19.29 -8.65
N ILE A 119 -1.88 -18.20 -8.42
CA ILE A 119 -0.55 -17.95 -9.01
C ILE A 119 0.44 -19.02 -8.53
N VAL A 120 0.50 -19.24 -7.21
CA VAL A 120 1.38 -20.23 -6.56
C VAL A 120 1.08 -21.65 -7.04
N ASP A 121 -0.20 -22.00 -7.24
CA ASP A 121 -0.59 -23.31 -7.78
C ASP A 121 -0.06 -23.54 -9.18
N VAL A 122 -0.03 -22.51 -10.03
CA VAL A 122 0.63 -22.58 -11.35
C VAL A 122 2.13 -22.77 -11.19
N PHE A 123 2.76 -22.05 -10.26
CA PHE A 123 4.20 -22.19 -10.01
C PHE A 123 4.57 -23.61 -9.58
N ARG A 124 3.78 -24.21 -8.67
CA ARG A 124 3.96 -25.60 -8.23
C ARG A 124 3.78 -26.59 -9.37
N LYS A 125 2.72 -26.44 -10.18
CA LYS A 125 2.41 -27.33 -11.31
C LYS A 125 3.45 -27.26 -12.42
N ASP A 126 4.00 -26.08 -12.67
CA ASP A 126 4.96 -25.86 -13.75
C ASP A 126 6.42 -26.06 -13.29
N GLY A 127 6.64 -26.23 -11.98
CA GLY A 127 7.98 -26.40 -11.40
C GLY A 127 8.86 -25.17 -11.52
N ARG A 128 8.26 -23.98 -11.71
CA ARG A 128 8.94 -22.70 -11.90
C ARG A 128 8.16 -21.60 -11.21
N ALA A 129 8.84 -20.78 -10.41
CA ALA A 129 8.26 -19.61 -9.78
C ALA A 129 8.82 -18.32 -10.38
N LEU A 130 8.02 -17.25 -10.32
CA LEU A 130 8.33 -15.94 -10.89
C LEU A 130 8.26 -14.86 -9.80
N PRO A 131 8.97 -13.73 -9.94
CA PRO A 131 8.76 -12.56 -9.11
C PRO A 131 7.29 -12.11 -9.13
N VAL A 132 6.76 -11.80 -7.94
CA VAL A 132 5.40 -11.28 -7.75
C VAL A 132 5.48 -9.95 -7.01
N PHE A 133 4.79 -8.93 -7.52
CA PHE A 133 4.46 -7.73 -6.77
C PHE A 133 2.97 -7.77 -6.41
N ASN A 134 2.64 -7.66 -5.12
CA ASN A 134 1.28 -7.57 -4.61
C ASN A 134 1.00 -6.13 -4.14
N ASP A 135 0.05 -5.47 -4.78
CA ASP A 135 -0.35 -4.11 -4.42
C ASP A 135 -0.96 -4.01 -3.00
N LYS A 136 -0.48 -3.01 -2.25
CA LYS A 136 -0.77 -2.75 -0.81
C LYS A 136 -0.34 -3.90 0.13
N HIS A 137 -1.04 -4.05 1.25
CA HIS A 137 -0.82 -5.12 2.21
C HIS A 137 -1.12 -6.49 1.59
N LEU A 138 -0.52 -7.54 2.15
CA LEU A 138 -0.63 -8.91 1.65
C LEU A 138 -2.08 -9.45 1.68
N SER A 139 -2.73 -9.35 2.84
CA SER A 139 -4.12 -9.75 3.04
C SER A 139 -4.67 -9.09 4.29
N TYR A 140 -5.99 -8.87 4.33
CA TYR A 140 -6.72 -8.44 5.51
C TYR A 140 -6.61 -9.44 6.69
N SER A 141 -6.19 -10.69 6.43
CA SER A 141 -5.99 -11.74 7.44
C SER A 141 -4.51 -12.03 7.65
N PHE A 142 -4.04 -11.90 8.90
CA PHE A 142 -2.66 -12.25 9.27
C PHE A 142 -2.30 -13.70 8.90
N THR A 143 -3.21 -14.65 9.12
CA THR A 143 -2.98 -16.06 8.77
C THR A 143 -2.79 -16.24 7.26
N LYS A 144 -3.59 -15.55 6.44
CA LYS A 144 -3.44 -15.57 4.98
C LYS A 144 -2.13 -14.90 4.54
N ALA A 145 -1.85 -13.70 5.06
CA ALA A 145 -0.61 -12.96 4.78
C ALA A 145 0.64 -13.79 5.13
N LYS A 146 0.64 -14.46 6.29
CA LYS A 146 1.72 -15.35 6.71
C LYS A 146 1.91 -16.51 5.73
N ARG A 147 0.83 -17.16 5.29
CA ARG A 147 0.90 -18.23 4.28
C ARG A 147 1.47 -17.74 2.95
N MET A 148 1.17 -16.51 2.53
CA MET A 148 1.75 -15.94 1.30
C MET A 148 3.27 -15.80 1.40
N VAL A 149 3.77 -15.31 2.54
CA VAL A 149 5.21 -15.21 2.80
C VAL A 149 5.87 -16.58 2.93
N GLU A 150 5.20 -17.55 3.56
CA GLU A 150 5.70 -18.92 3.67
C GLU A 150 5.80 -19.58 2.29
N ALA A 151 4.79 -19.42 1.43
CA ALA A 151 4.79 -19.94 0.06
C ALA A 151 5.90 -19.31 -0.80
N SER A 152 6.16 -18.00 -0.67
CA SER A 152 7.26 -17.36 -1.40
C SER A 152 8.63 -17.86 -0.97
N ARG A 153 8.81 -18.17 0.32
CA ARG A 153 10.03 -18.78 0.86
C ARG A 153 10.18 -20.24 0.42
N GLU A 154 9.09 -21.02 0.48
CA GLU A 154 9.04 -22.43 0.04
C GLU A 154 9.48 -22.55 -1.43
N LEU A 155 8.89 -21.74 -2.30
CA LEU A 155 9.12 -21.76 -3.75
C LEU A 155 10.26 -20.86 -4.21
N LYS A 156 10.89 -20.12 -3.28
CA LYS A 156 12.06 -19.27 -3.49
C LYS A 156 11.89 -18.23 -4.59
N PHE A 157 10.76 -17.53 -4.63
CA PHE A 157 10.56 -16.42 -5.56
C PHE A 157 10.62 -15.05 -4.86
N PRO A 158 11.12 -14.00 -5.54
CA PRO A 158 11.04 -12.64 -5.02
C PRO A 158 9.59 -12.20 -4.85
N PHE A 159 9.26 -11.74 -3.65
CA PHE A 159 7.91 -11.29 -3.34
C PHE A 159 7.95 -9.93 -2.64
N LEU A 160 7.33 -8.93 -3.27
CA LEU A 160 7.21 -7.58 -2.73
C LEU A 160 5.73 -7.23 -2.59
N ALA A 161 5.44 -6.45 -1.55
CA ALA A 161 4.15 -5.86 -1.30
C ALA A 161 4.35 -4.55 -0.54
N GLY A 162 3.35 -3.68 -0.55
CA GLY A 162 3.41 -2.45 0.24
C GLY A 162 2.64 -1.28 -0.38
N SER A 163 2.52 -0.24 0.43
CA SER A 163 2.15 1.11 0.08
C SER A 163 3.21 1.76 -0.83
N SER A 164 2.78 2.79 -1.56
CA SER A 164 3.69 3.73 -2.22
C SER A 164 4.29 4.76 -1.25
N LEU A 165 3.75 4.93 -0.04
CA LEU A 165 4.21 5.97 0.89
C LEU A 165 5.68 5.80 1.37
N PRO A 166 6.21 4.59 1.61
CA PRO A 166 7.64 4.43 1.92
C PRO A 166 8.59 4.98 0.85
N VAL A 167 8.14 5.04 -0.40
CA VAL A 167 8.94 5.47 -1.57
C VAL A 167 8.49 6.83 -2.13
N THR A 168 7.56 7.51 -1.46
CA THR A 168 7.07 8.81 -1.91
C THR A 168 8.08 9.94 -1.67
N PHE A 169 7.88 11.07 -2.35
CA PHE A 169 8.61 12.30 -2.08
C PHE A 169 8.20 12.88 -0.73
N ARG A 170 9.17 13.41 0.02
CA ARG A 170 8.95 13.99 1.36
C ARG A 170 9.22 15.49 1.33
N ILE A 171 8.52 16.25 2.16
CA ILE A 171 8.71 17.69 2.31
C ILE A 171 8.87 18.04 3.80
N PRO A 172 10.06 18.51 4.23
CA PRO A 172 11.33 18.50 3.50
C PRO A 172 11.76 17.07 3.11
N PRO A 173 12.66 16.90 2.12
CA PRO A 173 13.15 15.60 1.66
C PRO A 173 14.12 14.98 2.68
N VAL A 174 13.61 14.68 3.87
CA VAL A 174 14.36 14.13 4.99
C VAL A 174 14.35 12.61 4.90
N GLU A 175 15.54 12.04 4.94
CA GLU A 175 15.77 10.63 5.13
C GLU A 175 16.63 10.47 6.39
N LEU A 176 16.13 9.75 7.40
CA LEU A 176 16.89 9.55 8.64
C LEU A 176 18.16 8.74 8.34
N PRO A 177 19.33 9.06 8.90
CA PRO A 177 20.50 8.20 8.73
C PRO A 177 20.23 6.80 9.27
N LEU A 178 20.76 5.76 8.61
CA LEU A 178 20.72 4.41 9.18
C LEU A 178 21.45 4.40 10.52
N ASN A 179 20.91 3.65 11.48
CA ASN A 179 21.39 3.55 12.84
C ASN A 179 21.34 4.87 13.64
N CYS A 180 20.50 5.83 13.25
CA CYS A 180 20.28 7.02 14.07
C CYS A 180 19.58 6.67 15.39
N GLN A 181 19.65 7.56 16.37
CA GLN A 181 18.81 7.47 17.56
C GLN A 181 17.46 8.11 17.26
N ILE A 182 16.39 7.46 17.71
CA ILE A 182 15.03 7.99 17.68
C ILE A 182 14.49 7.80 19.10
N GLU A 183 14.03 8.89 19.70
CA GLU A 183 13.52 8.90 21.07
C GLU A 183 12.01 8.61 21.12
N ASP A 184 11.27 9.17 20.17
CA ASP A 184 9.82 9.04 20.04
C ASP A 184 9.42 9.27 18.57
N ALA A 185 8.25 8.78 18.18
CA ALA A 185 7.72 8.93 16.82
C ALA A 185 6.20 9.07 16.83
N LEU A 186 5.71 10.04 16.05
CA LEU A 186 4.30 10.26 15.83
C LEU A 186 4.03 10.47 14.35
N MET A 187 3.04 9.76 13.82
CA MET A 187 2.50 9.95 12.47
C MET A 187 1.05 10.41 12.56
N VAL A 188 0.63 11.29 11.66
CA VAL A 188 -0.78 11.66 11.46
C VAL A 188 -1.24 11.11 10.12
N GLY A 189 -2.34 10.38 10.12
CA GLY A 189 -3.03 9.89 8.93
C GLY A 189 -4.48 10.36 8.91
N ILE A 190 -5.12 10.22 7.75
CA ILE A 190 -6.55 10.48 7.53
C ILE A 190 -7.16 9.30 6.77
N GLY A 191 -8.47 9.14 6.88
CA GLY A 191 -9.27 8.12 6.23
C GLY A 191 -9.74 7.00 7.17
N GLY A 192 -10.28 5.95 6.57
CA GLY A 192 -10.84 4.79 7.28
C GLY A 192 -9.78 3.76 7.69
N SER A 193 -10.19 2.88 8.62
CA SER A 193 -9.43 1.70 9.04
C SER A 193 -9.14 0.77 7.86
N ASP A 194 -8.08 -0.04 7.98
CA ASP A 194 -7.53 -1.01 7.02
C ASP A 194 -6.83 -0.41 5.79
N ALA A 195 -7.52 0.42 5.01
CA ALA A 195 -6.97 0.91 3.75
C ALA A 195 -5.98 2.07 3.96
N MET A 196 -6.34 3.02 4.83
CA MET A 196 -5.59 4.28 4.97
C MET A 196 -4.64 4.28 6.16
N ASP A 197 -5.04 3.66 7.27
CA ASP A 197 -4.16 3.45 8.43
C ASP A 197 -2.93 2.62 8.06
N PHE A 198 -3.07 1.58 7.22
CA PHE A 198 -1.96 0.79 6.69
C PHE A 198 -0.91 1.65 5.98
N HIS A 199 -1.35 2.58 5.13
CA HIS A 199 -0.44 3.49 4.45
C HIS A 199 0.32 4.38 5.44
N ALA A 200 -0.38 4.94 6.43
CA ALA A 200 0.25 5.75 7.47
C ALA A 200 1.22 4.93 8.35
N LEU A 201 0.86 3.69 8.68
CA LEU A 201 1.72 2.74 9.40
C LEU A 201 3.00 2.45 8.62
N GLU A 202 2.92 2.13 7.32
CA GLU A 202 4.13 1.88 6.52
C GLU A 202 4.99 3.13 6.33
N ALA A 203 4.37 4.30 6.14
CA ALA A 203 5.08 5.57 6.07
C ALA A 203 5.88 5.85 7.35
N MET A 204 5.26 5.60 8.51
CA MET A 204 5.93 5.70 9.80
C MET A 204 7.02 4.63 9.96
N GLN A 205 6.69 3.37 9.67
CA GLN A 205 7.59 2.23 9.85
C GLN A 205 8.87 2.39 9.03
N CYS A 206 8.79 2.83 7.77
CA CYS A 206 9.97 3.01 6.93
C CYS A 206 10.97 4.04 7.50
N MET A 207 10.51 4.96 8.35
CA MET A 207 11.35 5.95 9.03
C MET A 207 11.89 5.39 10.34
N VAL A 208 11.02 4.82 11.20
CA VAL A 208 11.44 4.39 12.55
C VAL A 208 12.30 3.13 12.55
N GLU A 209 12.21 2.28 11.53
CA GLU A 209 13.06 1.08 11.43
C GLU A 209 14.52 1.40 11.08
N ARG A 210 14.80 2.64 10.68
CA ARG A 210 16.18 3.12 10.46
C ARG A 210 16.92 3.42 11.76
N ARG A 211 16.23 3.36 12.91
CA ARG A 211 16.84 3.54 14.23
C ARG A 211 17.90 2.49 14.52
N ARG A 212 18.82 2.81 15.42
CA ARG A 212 19.85 1.89 15.90
C ARG A 212 19.23 0.61 16.46
N GLY A 213 19.55 -0.53 15.84
CA GLY A 213 19.00 -1.82 16.23
C GLY A 213 17.54 -2.04 15.85
N GLY A 214 17.00 -1.27 14.90
CA GLY A 214 15.64 -1.43 14.37
C GLY A 214 15.41 -2.76 13.64
N GLU A 215 14.24 -2.89 13.02
CA GLU A 215 13.73 -4.14 12.40
C GLU A 215 13.54 -5.29 13.40
N THR A 216 13.27 -4.97 14.66
CA THR A 216 13.07 -5.95 15.73
C THR A 216 11.72 -6.66 15.69
N GLY A 217 10.79 -6.16 14.87
CA GLY A 217 9.39 -6.55 14.89
C GLY A 217 8.58 -5.90 16.02
N VAL A 218 7.27 -6.10 15.94
CA VAL A 218 6.27 -5.51 16.84
C VAL A 218 5.92 -6.50 17.95
N LYS A 219 5.89 -6.00 19.19
CA LYS A 219 5.49 -6.74 20.39
C LYS A 219 4.00 -6.64 20.66
N ALA A 220 3.44 -5.44 20.55
CA ALA A 220 2.02 -5.18 20.79
C ALA A 220 1.52 -3.97 20.00
N VAL A 221 0.22 -3.98 19.70
CA VAL A 221 -0.50 -2.83 19.15
C VAL A 221 -1.77 -2.65 19.98
N GLN A 222 -2.01 -1.41 20.43
CA GLN A 222 -3.26 -1.03 21.07
C GLN A 222 -3.94 0.06 20.24
N LEU A 223 -5.20 -0.16 19.88
CA LEU A 223 -6.09 0.85 19.31
C LEU A 223 -6.95 1.46 20.41
N ILE A 224 -7.02 2.79 20.47
CA ILE A 224 -8.04 3.53 21.23
C ILE A 224 -8.73 4.52 20.30
N GLU A 225 -9.98 4.85 20.61
CA GLU A 225 -10.84 5.66 19.75
C GLU A 225 -11.59 6.72 20.56
N GLY A 226 -12.07 7.77 19.89
CA GLY A 226 -12.87 8.83 20.48
C GLY A 226 -12.13 9.62 21.57
N ASP A 227 -12.85 10.08 22.58
CA ASP A 227 -12.33 10.92 23.67
C ASP A 227 -11.10 10.35 24.40
N GLN A 228 -10.95 9.01 24.38
CA GLN A 228 -9.77 8.36 24.97
C GLN A 228 -8.48 8.78 24.28
N VAL A 229 -8.51 9.10 22.98
CA VAL A 229 -7.33 9.57 22.23
C VAL A 229 -6.83 10.89 22.81
N TRP A 230 -7.74 11.83 23.05
CA TRP A 230 -7.40 13.13 23.63
C TRP A 230 -6.99 13.02 25.10
N GLN A 231 -7.66 12.16 25.86
CA GLN A 231 -7.26 11.88 27.23
C GLN A 231 -5.84 11.29 27.28
N ALA A 232 -5.52 10.34 26.40
CA ALA A 232 -4.18 9.78 26.30
C ALA A 232 -3.11 10.83 25.98
N GLY A 233 -3.45 11.85 25.18
CA GLY A 233 -2.56 12.99 24.92
C GLY A 233 -2.33 13.85 26.15
N ARG A 234 -3.39 14.15 26.91
CA ARG A 234 -3.29 14.88 28.19
C ARG A 234 -2.48 14.10 29.23
N ASP A 235 -2.59 12.78 29.23
CA ASP A 235 -1.84 11.88 30.11
C ASP A 235 -0.39 11.65 29.64
N GLY A 236 0.03 12.26 28.52
CA GLY A 236 1.39 12.17 28.00
C GLY A 236 1.74 10.83 27.33
N ARG A 237 0.73 10.04 26.93
CA ARG A 237 0.95 8.78 26.19
C ARG A 237 1.41 9.01 24.75
N TRP A 238 1.12 10.18 24.20
CA TRP A 238 1.67 10.67 22.93
C TRP A 238 2.01 12.15 23.05
N SER A 239 2.95 12.63 22.23
CA SER A 239 3.51 13.97 22.35
C SER A 239 2.73 15.00 21.53
N ARG A 240 2.14 15.99 22.22
CA ARG A 240 1.53 17.18 21.59
C ARG A 240 2.51 17.95 20.72
N ARG A 241 3.78 18.00 21.13
CA ARG A 241 4.86 18.66 20.36
C ARG A 241 5.15 17.92 19.05
N LEU A 242 5.08 16.59 19.03
CA LEU A 242 5.23 15.85 17.78
C LEU A 242 4.00 16.00 16.87
N LEU A 243 2.80 16.08 17.45
CA LEU A 243 1.57 16.39 16.70
C LEU A 243 1.68 17.75 16.00
N GLU A 244 2.12 18.80 16.71
CA GLU A 244 2.39 20.11 16.11
C GLU A 244 3.38 19.99 14.94
N GLY A 245 4.48 19.26 15.12
CA GLY A 245 5.47 19.03 14.07
C GLY A 245 4.91 18.31 12.84
N ALA A 246 4.02 17.34 13.03
CA ALA A 246 3.33 16.64 11.95
C ALA A 246 2.35 17.56 11.21
N LEU A 247 1.50 18.29 11.94
CA LEU A 247 0.52 19.21 11.35
C LEU A 247 1.18 20.39 10.63
N ALA A 248 2.32 20.88 11.10
CA ALA A 248 3.09 21.94 10.45
C ALA A 248 3.66 21.55 9.07
N ARG A 249 3.55 20.28 8.67
CA ARG A 249 3.92 19.76 7.35
C ARG A 249 2.74 19.40 6.46
N SER A 250 1.51 19.57 6.96
CA SER A 250 0.30 19.46 6.16
C SER A 250 0.02 20.76 5.41
N ASP A 251 -0.27 20.65 4.12
CA ASP A 251 -0.80 21.73 3.28
C ASP A 251 -2.34 21.75 3.22
N SER A 252 -2.98 20.72 3.79
CA SER A 252 -4.43 20.68 3.96
C SER A 252 -4.88 21.69 5.01
N ARG A 253 -5.84 22.54 4.64
CA ARG A 253 -6.49 23.50 5.54
C ARG A 253 -7.76 22.89 6.12
N SER A 254 -8.00 23.15 7.41
CA SER A 254 -9.25 22.82 8.11
C SER A 254 -9.66 23.98 9.03
N GLY A 255 -10.84 23.89 9.64
CA GLY A 255 -11.33 24.88 10.60
C GLY A 255 -11.51 26.28 10.02
N ILE A 256 -11.21 27.31 10.82
CA ILE A 256 -11.38 28.72 10.43
C ILE A 256 -10.53 29.08 9.21
N GLY A 257 -9.37 28.43 9.02
CA GLY A 257 -8.50 28.65 7.87
C GLY A 257 -9.16 28.36 6.50
N LEU A 258 -10.28 27.62 6.46
CA LEU A 258 -11.10 27.45 5.26
C LEU A 258 -11.90 28.71 4.91
N THR A 259 -12.27 29.51 5.90
CA THR A 259 -13.11 30.71 5.75
C THR A 259 -12.31 31.94 5.39
N ASP A 260 -11.15 32.15 6.01
CA ASP A 260 -10.38 33.40 5.88
C ASP A 260 -8.98 33.22 5.26
N GLY A 261 -8.57 31.97 5.00
CA GLY A 261 -7.29 31.65 4.37
C GLY A 261 -6.06 31.82 5.25
N ARG A 262 -6.20 32.16 6.54
CA ARG A 262 -5.05 32.34 7.44
C ARG A 262 -4.54 30.98 7.95
N PRO A 263 -3.22 30.84 8.15
CA PRO A 263 -2.68 29.68 8.88
C PRO A 263 -3.24 29.63 10.30
N GLN A 264 -3.49 28.43 10.78
CA GLN A 264 -4.02 28.18 12.11
C GLN A 264 -3.15 27.15 12.84
N ASP A 265 -2.82 27.44 14.09
CA ASP A 265 -2.19 26.46 14.98
C ASP A 265 -3.25 25.51 15.53
N LEU A 266 -3.60 24.50 14.75
CA LEU A 266 -4.57 23.47 15.16
C LEU A 266 -4.08 22.68 16.38
N ALA A 267 -2.78 22.53 16.60
CA ALA A 267 -2.27 21.77 17.73
C ALA A 267 -2.56 22.44 19.08
N HIS A 268 -2.70 23.76 19.11
CA HIS A 268 -2.87 24.53 20.36
C HIS A 268 -4.10 25.43 20.41
N SER A 269 -4.87 25.57 19.33
CA SER A 269 -6.09 26.38 19.32
C SER A 269 -7.24 25.80 20.15
N GLY A 270 -7.21 24.48 20.41
CA GLY A 270 -8.33 23.74 20.98
C GLY A 270 -9.41 23.36 19.96
N GLU A 271 -9.28 23.81 18.71
CA GLU A 271 -10.24 23.48 17.64
C GLU A 271 -10.02 22.09 17.07
N LEU A 272 -8.81 21.55 17.13
CA LEU A 272 -8.52 20.23 16.53
C LEU A 272 -9.41 19.14 17.12
N GLU A 273 -9.62 19.15 18.44
CA GLU A 273 -10.49 18.21 19.13
C GLU A 273 -11.97 18.35 18.74
N GLU A 274 -12.41 19.54 18.32
CA GLU A 274 -13.77 19.80 17.84
C GLU A 274 -13.94 19.42 16.37
N LEU A 275 -12.90 19.61 15.56
CA LEU A 275 -12.90 19.28 14.14
C LEU A 275 -12.84 17.77 13.89
N VAL A 276 -12.11 17.05 14.74
CA VAL A 276 -11.90 15.61 14.55
C VAL A 276 -13.00 14.84 15.26
N GLU A 277 -14.05 14.49 14.51
CA GLU A 277 -15.23 13.80 15.06
C GLU A 277 -14.93 12.39 15.58
N ASN A 278 -14.06 11.65 14.88
CA ASN A 278 -13.77 10.24 15.17
C ASN A 278 -12.25 9.99 15.19
N PRO A 279 -11.54 10.45 16.23
CA PRO A 279 -10.10 10.23 16.34
C PRO A 279 -9.82 8.78 16.68
N ALA A 280 -8.71 8.25 16.16
CA ALA A 280 -8.16 6.97 16.59
C ALA A 280 -6.65 7.08 16.83
N ALA A 281 -6.14 6.30 17.77
CA ALA A 281 -4.71 6.22 18.05
C ALA A 281 -4.25 4.76 18.14
N TYR A 282 -3.22 4.44 17.36
CA TYR A 282 -2.51 3.17 17.42
C TYR A 282 -1.21 3.39 18.19
N PHE A 283 -1.11 2.76 19.36
CA PHE A 283 0.14 2.68 20.11
C PHE A 283 0.86 1.40 19.75
N ILE A 284 2.06 1.53 19.19
CA ILE A 284 2.88 0.40 18.76
C ILE A 284 4.06 0.27 19.72
N GLU A 285 4.19 -0.92 20.32
CA GLU A 285 5.36 -1.30 21.11
C GLU A 285 6.21 -2.27 20.29
N TYR A 286 7.48 -1.92 20.07
CA TYR A 286 8.46 -2.76 19.38
C TYR A 286 9.19 -3.68 20.37
N ASN A 287 9.78 -4.77 19.87
CA ASN A 287 10.47 -5.74 20.71
C ASN A 287 11.72 -5.19 21.43
N ASP A 288 12.31 -4.10 20.93
CA ASP A 288 13.40 -3.37 21.58
C ASP A 288 12.93 -2.35 22.63
N GLY A 289 11.62 -2.25 22.86
CA GLY A 289 11.00 -1.29 23.78
C GLY A 289 10.76 0.10 23.18
N PHE A 290 11.12 0.34 21.92
CA PHE A 290 10.74 1.56 21.21
C PHE A 290 9.21 1.65 21.09
N ARG A 291 8.68 2.89 21.14
CA ARG A 291 7.25 3.16 21.02
C ARG A 291 7.01 4.17 19.92
N ALA A 292 5.94 3.96 19.17
CA ALA A 292 5.47 4.90 18.16
C ALA A 292 3.96 5.06 18.25
N THR A 293 3.47 6.23 17.86
CA THR A 293 2.04 6.55 17.83
C THR A 293 1.61 6.90 16.41
N LEU A 294 0.58 6.24 15.89
CA LEU A 294 -0.17 6.73 14.74
C LEU A 294 -1.48 7.34 15.22
N LEU A 295 -1.71 8.61 14.90
CA LEU A 295 -2.99 9.28 15.07
C LEU A 295 -3.74 9.30 13.74
N MET A 296 -4.96 8.78 13.71
CA MET A 296 -5.89 8.95 12.59
C MET A 296 -6.86 10.07 12.95
N LEU A 297 -6.75 11.20 12.25
CA LEU A 297 -7.48 12.43 12.55
C LEU A 297 -8.34 12.82 11.34
N ASN A 298 -9.62 12.43 11.36
CA ASN A 298 -10.59 12.73 10.31
C ASN A 298 -11.38 14.01 10.64
N GLY A 299 -11.25 15.06 9.81
CA GLY A 299 -11.96 16.35 10.00
C GLY A 299 -11.38 17.50 9.17
#